data_AF-X1KG12-F1
#
_entry.id   AF-X1KG12-F1
#
_cell.length_a   1.000
_cell.length_b   1.000
_cell.length_c   1.000
_cell.angle_alpha   90.00
_cell.angle_beta   90.00
_cell.angle_gamma   90.00
#
_symmetry.space_group_name_H-M   'P 1'
#
loop_
_entity.id
_entity.type
_entity.pdbx_description
1 polymer ?
#
loop_
_entity_poly.entity_id
_entity_poly.type
_entity_poly.pdbx_seq_one_letter_code
_entity_poly.pdbx_strand_id
1 'polypeptide(L)'
;SKRKLSSIEVYDTLEELELKNKKFTIKFSKSLGSIISYSVNERELFLSPLEPNFWRAPIDNDNLKRVVTYNYPFLGWLIRTNSWKKAAKKRKVKEFIVETLSPYKVRILVRMKIPKGKTLYEVNYTVSGNGEINVDVSFTPKKELIRLGMQT
;
A
#
# COMPACT_ATOMS: atom_id res chain seq x y z
N SER A 1 -26.01 -19.71 -0.73
CA SER A 1 -26.36 -18.90 0.45
C SER A 1 -25.54 -17.61 0.44
N LYS A 2 -26.17 -16.44 0.17
CA LYS A 2 -25.47 -15.14 0.27
C LYS A 2 -25.21 -14.87 1.76
N ARG A 3 -23.93 -14.82 2.18
CA ARG A 3 -23.56 -14.56 3.58
C ARG A 3 -24.19 -13.24 4.05
N LYS A 4 -24.93 -13.26 5.16
CA LYS A 4 -25.53 -12.07 5.78
C LYS A 4 -24.41 -11.09 6.17
N LEU A 5 -24.44 -9.88 5.60
CA LEU A 5 -23.49 -8.81 5.91
C LEU A 5 -23.85 -8.17 7.24
N SER A 6 -22.84 -7.82 8.03
CA SER A 6 -22.98 -7.12 9.31
C SER A 6 -22.67 -5.65 9.12
N SER A 7 -23.42 -4.76 9.78
CA SER A 7 -23.16 -3.32 9.69
C SER A 7 -21.75 -3.00 10.21
N ILE A 8 -21.12 -1.98 9.63
CA ILE A 8 -19.78 -1.53 9.98
C ILE A 8 -19.92 -0.28 10.85
N GLU A 9 -19.35 -0.35 12.05
CA GLU A 9 -19.15 0.82 12.90
C GLU A 9 -17.88 1.55 12.45
N VAL A 10 -17.96 2.87 12.34
CA VAL A 10 -16.89 3.74 11.84
C VAL A 10 -16.45 4.68 12.96
N TYR A 11 -15.21 4.55 13.39
CA TYR A 11 -14.58 5.43 14.37
C TYR A 11 -13.47 6.20 13.66
N ASP A 12 -13.75 7.45 13.31
CA ASP A 12 -12.83 8.29 12.55
C ASP A 12 -12.24 9.40 13.43
N THR A 13 -10.92 9.36 13.61
CA THR A 13 -10.17 10.34 14.40
C THR A 13 -9.22 11.12 13.51
N LEU A 14 -8.44 12.04 14.08
CA LEU A 14 -7.40 12.75 13.32
C LEU A 14 -6.25 11.83 12.91
N GLU A 15 -5.95 10.79 13.68
CA GLU A 15 -4.76 9.94 13.51
C GLU A 15 -5.08 8.59 12.86
N GLU A 16 -6.22 8.01 13.23
CA GLU A 16 -6.62 6.66 12.85
C GLU A 16 -8.09 6.58 12.43
N LEU A 17 -8.35 5.63 11.54
CA LEU A 17 -9.70 5.14 11.22
C LEU A 17 -9.81 3.69 11.69
N GLU A 18 -10.78 3.40 12.56
CA GLU A 18 -11.14 2.04 12.97
C GLU A 18 -12.50 1.67 12.36
N LEU A 19 -12.54 0.55 11.64
CA LEU A 19 -13.74 -0.06 11.09
C LEU A 19 -13.96 -1.40 11.79
N LYS A 20 -15.12 -1.59 12.42
CA LYS A 20 -15.37 -2.84 13.13
C LYS A 20 -16.82 -3.32 13.10
N ASN A 21 -16.97 -4.60 13.41
CA ASN A 21 -18.22 -5.21 13.80
C ASN A 21 -17.94 -6.46 14.64
N LYS A 22 -18.96 -7.28 14.92
CA LYS A 22 -18.82 -8.51 15.73
C LYS A 22 -17.81 -9.54 15.19
N LYS A 23 -17.36 -9.43 13.93
CA LYS A 23 -16.48 -10.41 13.27
C LYS A 23 -15.06 -9.89 13.04
N PHE A 24 -14.88 -8.59 12.86
CA PHE A 24 -13.60 -8.02 12.51
C PHE A 24 -13.37 -6.63 13.10
N THR A 25 -12.10 -6.27 13.21
CA THR A 25 -11.64 -4.90 13.44
C THR A 25 -10.48 -4.61 12.48
N ILE A 26 -10.58 -3.53 11.72
CA ILE A 26 -9.53 -3.05 10.81
C ILE A 26 -9.15 -1.64 11.24
N LYS A 27 -7.84 -1.39 11.38
CA LYS A 27 -7.31 -0.07 11.71
C LYS A 27 -6.46 0.48 10.58
N PHE A 28 -6.65 1.74 10.25
CA PHE A 28 -5.86 2.49 9.30
C PHE A 28 -5.14 3.63 9.99
N SER A 29 -3.87 3.81 9.67
CA SER A 29 -3.13 5.03 10.04
C SER A 29 -3.31 6.09 8.94
N LYS A 30 -3.82 7.27 9.30
CA LYS A 30 -4.00 8.38 8.35
C LYS A 30 -2.67 9.01 7.94
N SER A 31 -1.65 8.96 8.79
CA SER A 31 -0.31 9.46 8.47
C SER A 31 0.45 8.53 7.52
N LEU A 32 0.24 7.21 7.62
CA LEU A 32 0.87 6.22 6.74
C LEU A 32 0.06 5.90 5.48
N GLY A 33 -1.27 6.10 5.52
CA GLY A 33 -2.19 5.76 4.44
C GLY A 33 -2.38 4.26 4.25
N SER A 34 -2.16 3.49 5.33
CA SER A 34 -2.03 2.03 5.31
C SER A 34 -2.89 1.40 6.39
N ILE A 35 -3.32 0.16 6.14
CA ILE A 35 -3.87 -0.72 7.18
C ILE A 35 -2.72 -1.07 8.12
N ILE A 36 -2.90 -0.87 9.42
CA ILE A 36 -1.90 -1.14 10.46
C ILE A 36 -2.26 -2.35 11.34
N SER A 37 -3.53 -2.76 11.35
CA SER A 37 -4.02 -3.96 12.04
C SER A 37 -5.27 -4.46 11.34
N TYR A 38 -5.41 -5.78 11.27
CA TYR A 38 -6.61 -6.45 10.78
C TYR A 38 -6.83 -7.74 11.58
N SER A 39 -7.83 -7.71 12.45
CA SER A 39 -8.22 -8.88 13.25
C SER A 39 -9.57 -9.43 12.81
N VAL A 40 -9.68 -10.76 12.78
CA VAL A 40 -10.92 -11.49 12.50
C VAL A 40 -11.14 -12.53 13.59
N ASN A 41 -12.31 -12.53 14.22
CA ASN A 41 -12.62 -13.36 15.39
C ASN A 41 -11.48 -13.32 16.43
N GLU A 42 -11.04 -12.10 16.78
CA GLU A 42 -9.99 -11.81 17.77
C GLU A 42 -8.58 -12.32 17.41
N ARG A 43 -8.36 -12.80 16.18
CA ARG A 43 -7.03 -13.19 15.68
C ARG A 43 -6.48 -12.13 14.75
N GLU A 44 -5.34 -11.55 15.11
CA GLU A 44 -4.60 -10.61 14.27
C GLU A 44 -4.03 -11.33 13.04
N LEU A 45 -4.27 -10.77 11.85
CA LEU A 45 -3.83 -11.33 10.58
C LEU A 45 -2.62 -10.60 10.01
N PHE A 46 -2.40 -9.34 10.39
CA PHE A 46 -1.29 -8.54 9.88
C PHE A 46 -0.20 -8.41 10.95
N LEU A 47 1.03 -8.79 10.62
CA LEU A 47 2.20 -8.61 11.49
C LEU A 47 2.81 -7.20 11.35
N SER A 48 2.46 -6.49 10.29
CA SER A 48 3.00 -5.18 9.93
C SER A 48 2.07 -4.45 8.96
N PRO A 49 2.22 -3.12 8.81
CA PRO A 49 1.33 -2.34 7.95
C PRO A 49 1.35 -2.78 6.49
N LEU A 50 0.19 -2.72 5.81
CA LEU A 50 0.10 -2.99 4.38
C LEU A 50 0.65 -1.79 3.59
N GLU A 51 1.86 -1.91 3.06
CA GLU A 51 2.59 -0.84 2.38
C GLU A 51 2.82 -1.10 0.88
N PRO A 52 2.97 -0.04 0.06
CA PRO A 52 3.41 -0.18 -1.32
C PRO A 52 4.78 -0.83 -1.44
N ASN A 53 4.95 -1.78 -2.34
CA ASN A 53 6.21 -2.46 -2.63
C ASN A 53 6.61 -2.29 -4.10
N PHE A 54 7.65 -1.48 -4.32
CA PHE A 54 8.20 -1.18 -5.66
C PHE A 54 9.51 -1.90 -5.97
N TRP A 55 9.89 -2.90 -5.19
CA TRP A 55 11.20 -3.54 -5.26
C TRP A 55 11.09 -5.06 -5.22
N ARG A 56 12.06 -5.74 -5.84
CA ARG A 56 12.32 -7.18 -5.69
C ARG A 56 13.81 -7.40 -5.47
N ALA A 57 14.20 -8.51 -4.86
CA ALA A 57 15.62 -8.88 -4.78
C ALA A 57 16.21 -8.98 -6.20
N PRO A 58 17.47 -8.51 -6.40
CA PRO A 58 18.13 -8.64 -7.69
C PRO A 58 18.37 -10.12 -8.01
N ILE A 59 18.16 -10.51 -9.26
CA ILE A 59 18.55 -11.83 -9.80
C ILE A 59 19.88 -11.71 -10.53
N ASP A 60 20.51 -12.84 -10.89
CA ASP A 60 21.84 -12.82 -11.54
C ASP A 60 21.88 -11.99 -12.83
N ASN A 61 20.77 -11.95 -13.58
CA ASN A 61 20.64 -11.11 -14.78
C ASN A 61 20.54 -9.59 -14.48
N ASP A 62 20.28 -9.18 -13.23
CA ASP A 62 20.34 -7.79 -12.80
C ASP A 62 21.80 -7.34 -12.49
N ASN A 63 22.77 -8.25 -12.59
CA ASN A 63 24.19 -7.98 -12.34
C ASN A 63 24.91 -7.24 -13.48
N LEU A 64 24.23 -6.79 -14.54
CA LEU A 64 24.85 -5.97 -15.58
C LEU A 64 25.59 -4.76 -14.97
N LYS A 65 25.07 -4.20 -13.87
CA LYS A 65 25.78 -3.17 -13.10
C LYS A 65 27.11 -3.65 -12.54
N ARG A 66 27.15 -4.85 -11.96
CA ARG A 66 28.36 -5.43 -11.39
C ARG A 66 29.37 -5.76 -12.48
N VAL A 67 28.91 -6.36 -13.59
CA VAL A 67 29.77 -6.71 -14.74
C VAL A 67 30.38 -5.46 -15.36
N VAL A 68 29.59 -4.42 -15.65
CA VAL A 68 30.14 -3.20 -16.26
C VAL A 68 30.94 -2.39 -15.25
N THR A 69 30.58 -2.34 -13.96
CA THR A 69 31.40 -1.65 -12.96
C THR A 69 32.75 -2.34 -12.76
N TYR A 70 32.82 -3.68 -12.89
CA TYR A 70 34.05 -4.45 -12.76
C TYR A 70 34.93 -4.35 -14.01
N ASN A 71 34.36 -4.52 -15.20
CA ASN A 71 35.11 -4.53 -16.47
C ASN A 71 35.35 -3.13 -17.04
N TYR A 72 34.47 -2.17 -16.75
CA TYR A 72 34.49 -0.80 -17.27
C TYR A 72 34.11 0.21 -16.16
N PRO A 73 34.95 0.36 -15.11
CA PRO A 73 34.63 1.18 -13.94
C PRO A 73 34.30 2.64 -14.30
N PHE A 74 34.90 3.18 -15.37
CA PHE A 74 34.61 4.51 -15.91
C PHE A 74 33.20 4.66 -16.52
N LEU A 75 32.52 3.55 -16.84
CA LEU A 75 31.11 3.54 -17.30
C LEU A 75 30.13 3.29 -16.15
N GLY A 76 30.60 3.01 -14.93
CA GLY A 76 29.74 2.69 -13.79
C GLY A 76 28.72 3.80 -13.45
N TRP A 77 29.05 5.06 -13.74
CA TRP A 77 28.14 6.21 -13.53
C TRP A 77 26.94 6.22 -14.49
N LEU A 78 27.06 5.57 -15.66
CA LEU A 78 25.96 5.42 -16.62
C LEU A 78 24.90 4.44 -16.10
N ILE A 79 25.28 3.54 -15.18
CA ILE A 79 24.42 2.47 -14.68
C ILE A 79 23.60 2.94 -13.49
N ARG A 80 22.34 3.23 -13.75
CA ARG A 80 21.41 3.79 -12.75
C ARG A 80 21.05 2.74 -11.70
N THR A 81 21.37 3.00 -10.43
CA THR A 81 20.84 2.21 -9.31
C THR A 81 19.35 2.52 -9.12
N ASN A 82 18.49 1.51 -9.20
CA ASN A 82 17.06 1.69 -8.99
C ASN A 82 16.77 2.05 -7.53
N SER A 83 16.36 3.30 -7.29
CA SER A 83 16.09 3.83 -5.95
C SER A 83 14.67 3.52 -5.43
N TRP A 84 13.92 2.68 -6.15
CA TRP A 84 12.51 2.39 -5.85
C TRP A 84 12.34 1.72 -4.47
N LYS A 85 13.34 0.96 -4.00
CA LYS A 85 13.38 0.37 -2.65
C LYS A 85 13.16 1.40 -1.53
N LYS A 86 13.67 2.62 -1.69
CA LYS A 86 13.52 3.71 -0.69
C LYS A 86 12.33 4.64 -0.98
N ALA A 87 11.72 4.54 -2.17
CA ALA A 87 10.66 5.46 -2.58
C ALA A 87 9.37 5.23 -1.78
N ALA A 88 8.97 3.97 -1.59
CA ALA A 88 7.77 3.61 -0.82
C ALA A 88 7.83 4.10 0.63
N LYS A 89 8.99 3.98 1.28
CA LYS A 89 9.20 4.44 2.68
C LYS A 89 9.18 5.96 2.84
N LYS A 90 9.37 6.71 1.74
CA LYS A 90 9.36 8.18 1.72
C LYS A 90 8.03 8.74 1.21
N ARG A 91 6.98 7.90 1.16
CA ARG A 91 5.64 8.32 0.77
C ARG A 91 5.10 9.35 1.77
N LYS A 92 4.27 10.26 1.28
CA LYS A 92 3.54 11.23 2.11
C LYS A 92 2.08 11.21 1.74
N VAL A 93 1.19 10.97 2.70
CA VAL A 93 -0.24 11.08 2.50
C VAL A 93 -0.60 12.52 2.17
N LYS A 94 -1.41 12.70 1.14
CA LYS A 94 -1.94 14.00 0.69
C LYS A 94 -3.43 14.10 0.91
N GLU A 95 -4.11 12.97 0.86
CA GLU A 95 -5.55 12.89 0.99
C GLU A 95 -5.92 11.53 1.56
N PHE A 96 -6.89 11.53 2.47
CA PHE A 96 -7.48 10.35 3.09
C PHE A 96 -8.97 10.62 3.24
N ILE A 97 -9.78 10.05 2.34
CA ILE A 97 -11.23 10.27 2.30
C ILE A 97 -11.93 8.96 2.68
N VAL A 98 -12.90 9.07 3.56
CA VAL A 98 -13.74 7.94 4.02
C VAL A 98 -15.16 8.17 3.52
N GLU A 99 -15.70 7.20 2.80
CA GLU A 99 -17.06 7.22 2.26
C GLU A 99 -17.84 5.99 2.75
N THR A 100 -18.89 6.20 3.52
CA THR A 100 -19.84 5.13 3.88
C THR A 100 -20.83 4.97 2.73
N LEU A 101 -20.61 3.97 1.87
CA LEU A 101 -21.47 3.71 0.71
C LEU A 101 -22.80 3.06 1.10
N SER A 102 -22.81 2.33 2.22
CA SER A 102 -23.99 1.72 2.84
C SER A 102 -23.63 1.31 4.29
N PRO A 103 -24.60 0.87 5.12
CA PRO A 103 -24.29 0.34 6.44
C PRO A 103 -23.29 -0.84 6.43
N TYR A 104 -23.12 -1.52 5.30
CA TYR A 104 -22.30 -2.74 5.17
C TYR A 104 -21.05 -2.54 4.30
N LYS A 105 -20.76 -1.32 3.86
CA LYS A 105 -19.69 -1.06 2.89
C LYS A 105 -19.09 0.33 3.07
N VAL A 106 -17.79 0.38 3.31
CA VAL A 106 -17.01 1.61 3.47
C VAL A 106 -15.90 1.63 2.42
N ARG A 107 -15.73 2.77 1.75
CA ARG A 107 -14.61 3.04 0.85
C ARG A 107 -13.66 4.02 1.49
N ILE A 108 -12.36 3.77 1.33
CA ILE A 108 -11.28 4.66 1.76
C ILE A 108 -10.43 4.97 0.54
N LEU A 109 -10.41 6.23 0.12
CA LEU A 109 -9.51 6.73 -0.92
C LEU A 109 -8.29 7.37 -0.25
N VAL A 110 -7.11 6.85 -0.57
CA VAL A 110 -5.83 7.39 -0.10
C VAL A 110 -4.99 7.83 -1.28
N ARG A 111 -4.60 9.10 -1.31
CA ARG A 111 -3.64 9.62 -2.29
C ARG A 111 -2.32 9.97 -1.63
N MET A 112 -1.24 9.40 -2.15
CA MET A 112 0.11 9.54 -1.59
C MET A 112 1.07 10.11 -2.63
N LYS A 113 1.90 11.07 -2.20
CA LYS A 113 3.05 11.50 -3.00
C LYS A 113 4.18 10.51 -2.79
N ILE A 114 4.62 9.87 -3.87
CA ILE A 114 5.76 8.96 -3.88
C ILE A 114 6.91 9.61 -4.66
N PRO A 115 8.15 9.62 -4.15
CA PRO A 115 9.29 10.10 -4.90
C PRO A 115 9.39 9.41 -6.25
N LYS A 116 9.64 10.19 -7.32
CA LYS A 116 9.73 9.71 -8.70
C LYS A 116 8.40 9.21 -9.29
N GLY A 117 7.25 9.49 -8.68
CA GLY A 117 5.94 9.36 -9.34
C GLY A 117 5.67 10.49 -10.34
N LYS A 118 5.01 10.19 -11.47
CA LYS A 118 4.39 11.20 -12.36
C LYS A 118 3.05 11.63 -11.79
N THR A 119 2.28 10.68 -11.27
CA THR A 119 1.01 10.90 -10.57
C THR A 119 1.16 10.70 -9.07
N LEU A 120 0.11 11.02 -8.32
CA LEU A 120 -0.04 10.47 -6.97
C LEU A 120 -0.24 8.95 -7.06
N TYR A 121 0.21 8.25 -6.04
CA TYR A 121 -0.11 6.86 -5.82
C TYR A 121 -1.48 6.82 -5.14
N GLU A 122 -2.46 6.28 -5.85
CA GLU A 122 -3.84 6.18 -5.39
C GLU A 122 -4.14 4.75 -4.94
N VAL A 123 -4.71 4.61 -3.74
CA VAL A 123 -5.23 3.34 -3.23
C VAL A 123 -6.69 3.53 -2.85
N ASN A 124 -7.54 2.66 -3.38
CA ASN A 124 -8.93 2.56 -2.96
C ASN A 124 -9.10 1.27 -2.17
N TYR A 125 -9.34 1.39 -0.87
CA TYR A 125 -9.75 0.27 -0.03
C TYR A 125 -11.27 0.22 0.01
N THR A 126 -11.85 -0.95 -0.26
CA THR A 126 -13.30 -1.18 -0.10
C THR A 126 -13.52 -2.30 0.90
N VAL A 127 -14.01 -1.94 2.09
CA VAL A 127 -14.29 -2.86 3.19
C VAL A 127 -15.76 -3.24 3.18
N SER A 128 -16.04 -4.54 3.18
CA SER A 128 -17.39 -5.09 3.24
C SER A 128 -17.70 -5.65 4.63
N GLY A 129 -18.99 -5.70 4.99
CA GLY A 129 -19.46 -6.12 6.32
C GLY A 129 -19.15 -7.57 6.72
N ASN A 130 -18.59 -8.37 5.80
CA ASN A 130 -18.05 -9.71 6.06
C ASN A 130 -16.55 -9.70 6.43
N GLY A 131 -15.90 -8.54 6.40
CA GLY A 131 -14.46 -8.35 6.64
C GLY A 131 -13.60 -8.40 5.38
N GLU A 132 -14.18 -8.57 4.19
CA GLU A 132 -13.44 -8.56 2.93
C GLU A 132 -12.92 -7.16 2.60
N ILE A 133 -11.66 -7.07 2.18
CA ILE A 133 -10.99 -5.82 1.80
C ILE A 133 -10.55 -5.94 0.34
N ASN A 134 -11.19 -5.20 -0.54
CA ASN A 134 -10.72 -5.02 -1.92
C ASN A 134 -9.75 -3.84 -1.97
N VAL A 135 -8.62 -4.00 -2.65
CA VAL A 135 -7.55 -3.01 -2.73
C VAL A 135 -7.20 -2.73 -4.18
N ASP A 136 -7.61 -1.58 -4.68
CA ASP A 136 -7.31 -1.12 -6.03
C ASP A 136 -6.22 -0.06 -6.00
N VAL A 137 -5.18 -0.24 -6.82
CA VAL A 137 -4.00 0.64 -6.85
C VAL A 137 -3.81 1.23 -8.24
N SER A 138 -3.58 2.53 -8.31
CA SER A 138 -3.20 3.23 -9.54
C SER A 138 -1.98 4.11 -9.32
N PHE A 139 -0.97 3.98 -10.19
CA PHE A 139 0.25 4.76 -10.11
C PHE A 139 1.01 4.81 -11.43
N THR A 140 1.32 6.02 -11.90
CA THR A 140 2.17 6.23 -13.07
C THR A 140 3.56 6.69 -12.61
N PRO A 141 4.62 5.89 -12.82
CA PRO A 141 5.97 6.25 -12.41
C PRO A 141 6.69 7.16 -13.43
N LYS A 142 7.68 7.96 -12.99
CA LYS A 142 8.56 8.78 -13.88
C LYS A 142 9.61 7.96 -14.61
N LYS A 143 9.91 6.78 -14.09
CA LYS A 143 10.90 5.84 -14.61
C LYS A 143 10.31 4.45 -14.57
N GLU A 144 10.92 3.53 -15.31
CA GLU A 144 10.56 2.12 -15.25
C GLU A 144 10.53 1.64 -13.80
N LEU A 145 9.44 0.96 -13.45
CA LEU A 145 9.14 0.48 -12.12
C LEU A 145 9.46 -1.01 -12.08
N ILE A 146 10.18 -1.45 -11.06
CA ILE A 146 10.58 -2.85 -10.94
C ILE A 146 9.38 -3.75 -10.61
N ARG A 147 8.47 -3.25 -9.77
CA ARG A 147 7.29 -3.96 -9.29
C ARG A 147 6.21 -2.94 -8.93
N LEU A 148 4.95 -3.29 -9.15
CA LEU A 148 3.82 -2.65 -8.49
C LEU A 148 3.13 -3.72 -7.62
N GLY A 149 3.02 -3.48 -6.32
CA GLY A 149 2.40 -4.42 -5.39
C GLY A 149 2.31 -3.85 -3.99
N MET A 150 1.79 -4.66 -3.07
CA MET A 150 1.70 -4.36 -1.64
C MET A 150 2.44 -5.43 -0.84
N GLN A 151 2.90 -5.08 0.36
CA GLN A 151 3.54 -6.00 1.30
C GLN A 151 3.19 -5.59 2.73
N THR A 152 2.91 -6.58 3.57
CA THR A 152 2.98 -6.47 5.03
C THR A 152 4.38 -6.85 5.47
#